data_AF-A0A429WTM0-F1
#
_entry.id   AF-A0A429WTM0-F1
#
_cell.length_a   1.000
_cell.length_b   1.000
_cell.length_c   1.000
_cell.angle_alpha   90.00
_cell.angle_beta   90.00
_cell.angle_gamma   90.00
#
_symmetry.space_group_name_H-M   'P 1'
#
loop_
_entity.id
_entity.type
_entity.pdbx_description
1 polymer ?
#
loop_
_entity_poly.entity_id
_entity_poly.type
_entity_poly.pdbx_seq_one_letter_code
_entity_poly.pdbx_strand_id
1 'polypeptide(L)'
;MSIFNQPVVSPRATTTMDLLKMALEKDNLRVWARKLGLSEEALRTARSRGRLSPVIAGALAEDLQQDPAKWIVIAALETERESACKTRMVQRFSATESWPFLREPHAAMKP
;
A
#
# COMPACT_ATOMS: atom_id res chain seq x y z
N MET A 1 -4.21 -35.22 -17.98
CA MET A 1 -5.14 -34.33 -17.26
C MET A 1 -4.64 -34.13 -15.84
N SER A 2 -4.17 -32.92 -15.51
CA SER A 2 -4.05 -32.41 -14.13
C SER A 2 -4.06 -30.88 -14.22
N ILE A 3 -5.28 -30.39 -14.28
CA ILE A 3 -5.75 -29.02 -14.10
C ILE A 3 -5.65 -28.75 -12.60
N PHE A 4 -4.56 -28.19 -12.08
CA PHE A 4 -4.50 -27.41 -10.81
C PHE A 4 -3.05 -26.98 -10.57
N ASN A 5 -2.55 -26.11 -11.44
CA ASN A 5 -1.46 -25.21 -11.07
C ASN A 5 -1.82 -23.82 -11.59
N GLN A 6 -2.89 -23.25 -11.02
CA GLN A 6 -3.11 -21.81 -11.16
C GLN A 6 -2.23 -21.12 -10.12
N PRO A 7 -1.42 -20.11 -10.51
CA PRO A 7 -0.75 -19.29 -9.52
C PRO A 7 -1.83 -18.69 -8.62
N VAL A 8 -1.63 -18.75 -7.30
CA VAL A 8 -2.48 -18.06 -6.34
C VAL A 8 -2.28 -16.57 -6.58
N VAL A 9 -3.09 -16.00 -7.46
CA VAL A 9 -3.13 -14.55 -7.67
C VAL A 9 -3.80 -13.99 -6.42
N SER A 10 -2.98 -13.68 -5.40
CA SER A 10 -3.44 -12.88 -4.28
C SER A 10 -4.01 -11.60 -4.89
N PRO A 11 -5.26 -11.21 -4.57
CA PRO A 11 -5.86 -10.02 -5.17
C PRO A 11 -4.92 -8.85 -4.91
N ARG A 12 -4.29 -8.32 -5.97
CA ARG A 12 -3.40 -7.17 -5.82
C ARG A 12 -4.24 -6.06 -5.21
N ALA A 13 -3.91 -5.66 -4.00
CA ALA A 13 -4.59 -4.54 -3.37
C ALA A 13 -4.51 -3.32 -4.27
N THR A 14 -5.66 -2.75 -4.60
CA THR A 14 -5.78 -1.64 -5.55
C THR A 14 -5.97 -0.30 -4.86
N THR A 15 -6.44 -0.34 -3.61
CA THR A 15 -6.72 0.83 -2.79
C THR A 15 -6.04 0.75 -1.42
N THR A 16 -5.88 1.88 -0.74
CA THR A 16 -5.34 1.90 0.63
C THR A 16 -6.23 1.15 1.62
N MET A 17 -7.52 0.99 1.31
CA MET A 17 -8.43 0.17 2.11
C MET A 17 -8.22 -1.33 1.90
N ASP A 18 -7.80 -1.74 0.70
CA ASP A 18 -7.36 -3.12 0.46
C ASP A 18 -6.05 -3.39 1.21
N LEU A 19 -5.12 -2.43 1.27
CA LEU A 19 -3.92 -2.51 2.12
C LEU A 19 -4.29 -2.68 3.60
N LEU A 20 -5.23 -1.87 4.10
CA LEU A 20 -5.72 -2.03 5.46
C LEU A 20 -6.40 -3.39 5.67
N LYS A 21 -7.16 -3.89 4.69
CA LYS A 21 -7.79 -5.20 4.79
C LYS A 21 -6.76 -6.33 4.91
N MET A 22 -5.72 -6.31 4.08
CA MET A 22 -4.60 -7.29 4.17
C MET A 22 -3.91 -7.23 5.53
N ALA A 23 -3.72 -6.04 6.09
CA ALA A 23 -3.20 -5.89 7.44
C ALA A 23 -4.15 -6.53 8.48
N LEU A 24 -5.45 -6.26 8.36
CA LEU A 24 -6.46 -6.75 9.29
C LEU A 24 -6.68 -8.28 9.22
N GLU A 25 -6.24 -8.94 8.15
CA GLU A 25 -6.19 -10.40 8.05
C GLU A 25 -5.07 -11.00 8.91
N LYS A 26 -3.99 -10.26 9.17
CA LYS A 26 -2.85 -10.70 9.99
C LYS A 26 -3.00 -10.37 11.48
N ASP A 27 -3.58 -9.22 11.78
CA ASP A 27 -3.66 -8.68 13.15
C ASP A 27 -4.83 -7.71 13.27
N ASN A 28 -5.35 -7.47 14.48
CA ASN A 28 -6.44 -6.53 14.68
C ASN A 28 -5.99 -5.05 14.65
N LEU A 29 -6.96 -4.14 14.49
CA LEU A 29 -6.71 -2.69 14.34
C LEU A 29 -5.92 -2.08 15.50
N ARG A 30 -6.11 -2.59 16.73
CA ARG A 30 -5.40 -2.11 17.92
C ARG A 30 -3.92 -2.50 17.91
N VAL A 31 -3.60 -3.69 17.43
CA VAL A 31 -2.20 -4.13 17.27
C VAL A 31 -1.50 -3.25 16.22
N TRP A 32 -2.15 -3.02 15.08
CA TRP A 32 -1.62 -2.15 14.04
C TRP A 32 -1.44 -0.70 14.49
N ALA A 33 -2.41 -0.12 15.20
CA ALA A 33 -2.26 1.22 15.74
C ALA A 33 -1.00 1.34 16.63
N ARG A 34 -0.74 0.34 17.48
CA ARG A 34 0.47 0.32 18.32
C ARG A 34 1.75 0.15 17.51
N LYS A 35 1.78 -0.78 16.55
CA LYS A 35 2.95 -1.00 15.66
C LYS A 35 3.34 0.27 14.92
N LEU A 36 2.34 1.01 14.42
CA LEU A 36 2.52 2.25 13.67
C LEU A 36 2.74 3.49 14.56
N GLY A 37 2.76 3.36 15.89
CA GLY A 37 2.89 4.50 16.81
C GLY A 37 1.72 5.48 16.77
N LEU A 38 0.52 5.02 16.42
CA LEU A 38 -0.70 5.82 16.30
C LEU A 38 -1.65 5.57 17.47
N SER A 39 -2.55 6.53 17.73
CA SER A 39 -3.72 6.25 18.54
C SER A 39 -4.68 5.33 17.77
N GLU A 40 -5.41 4.47 18.49
CA GLU A 40 -6.44 3.62 17.88
C GLU A 40 -7.50 4.45 17.15
N GLU A 41 -7.80 5.65 17.67
CA GLU A 41 -8.76 6.57 17.08
C GLU A 41 -8.26 7.16 15.76
N ALA A 42 -6.96 7.44 15.61
CA ALA A 42 -6.40 7.91 14.35
C ALA A 42 -6.59 6.89 13.23
N LEU A 43 -6.31 5.61 13.52
CA LEU A 43 -6.49 4.53 12.55
C LEU A 43 -7.97 4.21 12.29
N ARG A 44 -8.82 4.29 13.32
CA ARG A 44 -10.28 4.15 13.19
C ARG A 44 -10.88 5.27 12.35
N THR A 45 -10.44 6.52 12.56
CA THR A 45 -10.85 7.68 11.78
C THR A 45 -10.46 7.51 10.32
N ALA A 46 -9.22 7.10 10.02
CA ALA A 46 -8.79 6.81 8.65
C ALA A 46 -9.66 5.76 7.97
N ARG A 47 -9.92 4.63 8.66
CA ARG A 47 -10.83 3.58 8.19
C ARG A 47 -12.23 4.10 7.92
N SER A 48 -12.79 4.90 8.83
CA SER A 48 -14.14 5.46 8.68
C SER A 48 -14.25 6.42 7.49
N ARG A 49 -13.16 7.13 7.16
CA ARG A 49 -13.06 8.01 5.98
C ARG A 49 -12.86 7.23 4.69
N GLY A 50 -12.69 5.91 4.75
CA GLY A 50 -12.49 5.06 3.58
C GLY A 50 -11.15 5.25 2.86
N ARG A 51 -10.14 5.81 3.53
CA ARG A 51 -8.79 5.99 2.97
C ARG A 51 -7.73 6.16 4.06
N LEU A 52 -6.52 5.67 3.79
CA LEU A 52 -5.35 5.95 4.62
C LEU A 52 -4.67 7.26 4.18
N SER A 53 -3.99 7.94 5.11
CA SER A 53 -3.06 8.99 4.71
C SER A 53 -1.81 8.38 4.06
N PRO A 54 -1.04 9.14 3.26
CA PRO A 54 0.20 8.64 2.66
C PRO A 54 1.17 8.02 3.67
N VAL A 55 1.35 8.65 4.83
CA VAL A 55 2.26 8.16 5.88
C VAL A 55 1.76 6.84 6.47
N ILE A 56 0.46 6.70 6.76
CA ILE A 56 -0.10 5.46 7.31
C ILE A 56 -0.01 4.34 6.27
N ALA A 57 -0.30 4.64 5.00
CA ALA A 57 -0.19 3.66 3.93
C ALA A 57 1.26 3.17 3.73
N GLY A 58 2.24 4.08 3.73
CA GLY A 58 3.65 3.74 3.63
C GLY A 58 4.14 2.87 4.78
N ALA A 59 3.88 3.27 6.01
CA ALA A 59 4.31 2.52 7.20
C ALA A 59 3.63 1.14 7.28
N LEU A 60 2.34 1.06 6.95
CA LEU A 60 1.64 -0.23 6.91
C LEU A 60 2.18 -1.14 5.80
N ALA A 61 2.54 -0.58 4.65
CA ALA A 61 3.15 -1.32 3.56
C ALA A 61 4.53 -1.87 3.92
N GLU A 62 5.35 -1.09 4.63
CA GLU A 62 6.66 -1.52 5.13
C GLU A 62 6.54 -2.76 6.02
N ASP A 63 5.64 -2.72 7.02
CA ASP A 63 5.36 -3.85 7.91
C ASP A 63 4.80 -5.08 7.17
N LEU A 64 4.06 -4.85 6.08
CA LEU A 64 3.52 -5.90 5.22
C LEU A 64 4.53 -6.42 4.18
N GLN A 65 5.78 -5.96 4.22
CA GLN A 65 6.83 -6.30 3.25
C GLN A 65 6.44 -5.95 1.80
N GLN A 66 5.75 -4.83 1.63
CA GLN A 66 5.41 -4.23 0.35
C GLN A 66 6.20 -2.94 0.14
N ASP A 67 6.18 -2.38 -1.07
CA ASP A 67 6.87 -1.13 -1.39
C ASP A 67 6.17 0.08 -0.73
N PRO A 68 6.79 0.75 0.27
CA PRO A 68 6.18 1.89 0.96
C PRO A 68 5.95 3.09 0.04
N ALA A 69 6.88 3.34 -0.89
CA ALA A 69 6.81 4.50 -1.79
C ALA A 69 5.63 4.38 -2.74
N LYS A 70 5.38 3.18 -3.27
CA LYS A 70 4.20 2.90 -4.08
C LYS A 70 2.91 3.21 -3.33
N TRP A 71 2.81 2.79 -2.07
CA TRP A 71 1.60 2.98 -1.26
C TRP A 71 1.38 4.42 -0.80
N ILE A 72 2.45 5.17 -0.56
CA ILE A 72 2.39 6.63 -0.36
C ILE A 72 1.77 7.31 -1.58
N VAL A 73 2.19 6.93 -2.79
CA VAL A 73 1.68 7.53 -4.03
C VAL A 73 0.22 7.15 -4.28
N ILE A 74 -0.16 5.89 -4.09
CA ILE A 74 -1.57 5.46 -4.21
C ILE A 74 -2.45 6.26 -3.25
N ALA A 75 -2.06 6.36 -1.98
CA ALA A 75 -2.79 7.14 -0.98
C ALA A 75 -2.91 8.62 -1.36
N ALA A 76 -1.85 9.24 -1.89
CA ALA A 76 -1.90 10.62 -2.36
C ALA A 76 -2.93 10.78 -3.50
N LEU A 77 -2.89 9.90 -4.49
CA LEU A 77 -3.81 9.93 -5.64
C LEU A 77 -5.28 9.70 -5.24
N GLU A 78 -5.55 8.87 -4.22
CA GLU A 78 -6.90 8.68 -3.68
C GLU A 78 -7.47 9.97 -3.07
N THR A 79 -6.62 10.90 -2.64
CA THR A 79 -7.07 12.18 -2.08
C THR A 79 -7.31 13.28 -3.11
N GLU A 80 -6.78 13.10 -4.33
CA GLU A 80 -6.88 14.08 -5.39
C GLU A 80 -8.28 14.13 -6.01
N ARG A 81 -8.68 15.32 -6.44
CA ARG A 81 -9.92 15.51 -7.20
C ARG A 81 -9.81 14.84 -8.57
N GLU A 82 -10.94 14.41 -9.10
CA GLU A 82 -10.99 13.83 -10.45
C GLU A 82 -10.50 14.83 -11.50
N SER A 83 -9.56 14.38 -12.33
CA SER A 83 -8.99 15.14 -13.43
C SER A 83 -8.31 14.18 -14.41
N ALA A 84 -8.14 14.63 -15.66
CA ALA A 84 -7.34 13.87 -16.62
C ALA A 84 -5.89 13.63 -16.13
N CYS A 85 -5.35 14.53 -15.30
CA CYS A 85 -4.05 14.35 -14.66
C CYS A 85 -4.06 13.18 -13.68
N LYS A 86 -5.05 13.12 -12.79
CA LYS A 86 -5.25 12.01 -11.84
C LYS A 86 -5.41 10.68 -12.59
N THR A 87 -6.27 10.62 -13.60
CA THR A 87 -6.48 9.41 -14.41
C THR A 87 -5.16 8.90 -14.99
N ARG A 88 -4.35 9.78 -15.57
CA ARG A 88 -3.03 9.43 -16.12
C ARG A 88 -2.06 8.92 -15.06
N MET A 89 -2.04 9.54 -13.88
CA MET A 89 -1.17 9.10 -12.77
C MET A 89 -1.62 7.77 -12.16
N VAL A 90 -2.91 7.58 -11.94
CA VAL A 90 -3.47 6.29 -11.47
C VAL A 90 -3.10 5.19 -12.46
N GLN A 91 -3.30 5.39 -13.76
CA GLN A 91 -2.88 4.42 -14.77
C GLN A 91 -1.38 4.11 -14.70
N ARG A 92 -0.54 5.13 -14.53
CA ARG A 92 0.92 4.95 -14.42
C ARG A 92 1.32 4.12 -13.20
N PHE A 93 0.69 4.36 -12.05
CA PHE A 93 1.12 3.78 -10.77
C PHE A 93 0.35 2.52 -10.35
N SER A 94 -0.82 2.26 -10.93
CA SER A 94 -1.58 1.01 -10.76
C SER A 94 -1.16 -0.09 -11.73
N ALA A 95 -0.64 0.26 -12.93
CA ALA A 95 -0.37 -0.72 -13.99
C ALA A 95 0.98 -1.46 -13.90
N THR A 96 1.88 -1.08 -12.99
CA THR A 96 3.27 -1.59 -13.04
C THR A 96 3.57 -2.58 -11.91
N GLU A 97 3.92 -3.81 -12.30
CA GLU A 97 4.67 -4.77 -11.45
C GLU A 97 6.14 -4.35 -11.26
N SER A 98 6.62 -3.38 -12.05
CA SER A 98 7.95 -2.80 -11.93
C SER A 98 7.85 -1.31 -11.65
N TRP A 99 7.92 -0.93 -10.38
CA TRP A 99 8.22 0.45 -10.01
C TRP A 99 9.61 0.82 -10.58
N PRO A 100 9.73 1.76 -11.53
CA PRO A 100 10.94 1.90 -12.33
C PRO A 100 12.12 2.58 -11.60
N PHE A 101 12.01 2.90 -10.31
CA PHE A 101 13.01 3.72 -9.60
C PHE A 101 13.51 3.18 -8.25
N LEU A 102 13.27 1.89 -7.95
CA LEU A 102 13.87 1.21 -6.78
C LEU A 102 14.67 -0.05 -7.18
N ARG A 103 15.28 -0.06 -8.37
CA ARG A 103 16.43 -0.95 -8.61
C ARG A 103 17.67 -0.27 -8.04
N GLU A 104 17.88 -0.45 -6.73
CA GLU A 104 19.14 -0.42 -5.94
C GLU A 104 20.28 0.55 -6.31
N PRO A 105 20.97 1.11 -5.29
CA PRO A 105 22.38 0.74 -5.21
C PRO A 105 22.82 0.25 -3.81
N HIS A 106 22.34 -0.89 -3.32
CA HIS A 106 22.99 -1.66 -2.22
C HIS A 106 24.28 -2.39 -2.67
N ALA A 107 25.09 -1.76 -3.54
CA ALA A 107 26.40 -2.30 -3.96
C ALA A 107 27.54 -1.27 -3.98
N ALA A 108 27.37 -0.07 -3.40
CA ALA A 108 28.44 0.93 -3.38
C ALA A 108 28.51 1.72 -2.07
N MET A 109 28.62 1.01 -0.95
CA MET A 109 29.26 1.60 0.24
C MET A 109 30.01 0.49 0.98
N LYS A 110 31.23 0.21 0.51
CA LYS A 110 32.28 -0.38 1.34
C LYS A 110 33.09 0.78 1.93
N PRO A 111 33.54 0.67 3.19
CA PRO A 111 34.36 1.70 3.84
C PRO A 111 35.70 1.92 3.10
#